data_AF-A0A7C6QBT4-F1
#
_entry.id   AF-A0A7C6QBT4-F1
#
_cell.length_a   1.000
_cell.length_b   1.000
_cell.length_c   1.000
_cell.angle_alpha   90.00
_cell.angle_beta   90.00
_cell.angle_gamma   90.00
#
_symmetry.space_group_name_H-M   'P 1'
#
loop_
_entity.id
_entity.type
_entity.pdbx_description
1 polymer ?
#
loop_
_entity_poly.entity_id
_entity_poly.type
_entity_poly.pdbx_seq_one_letter_code
_entity_poly.pdbx_strand_id
1 'polypeptide(L)'
;MSDTLNQILAVIRSIKDDERKLEEVLGFLEEKFVEDIDFETIEVPERFKSCVVEIADSIGAGLVCFFNPETLEIDSYPQDLLHEIDLFDDPKEVKDNLLELYDWEDIKVLDWDKYFEFSPPDSNEGFRIMEAFAERLKEDEKLQNRLIRAL
;
A
#
# COMPACT_ATOMS: atom_id res chain seq x y z
N MET A 1 -2.45 22.32 -9.26
CA MET A 1 -3.07 21.20 -10.01
C MET A 1 -2.83 21.41 -11.50
N SER A 2 -2.44 20.36 -12.21
CA SER A 2 -2.10 20.37 -13.65
C SER A 2 -3.32 20.72 -14.52
N ASP A 3 -3.13 21.54 -15.56
CA ASP A 3 -4.17 21.90 -16.54
C ASP A 3 -4.76 20.66 -17.24
N THR A 4 -3.91 19.65 -17.48
CA THR A 4 -4.31 18.37 -18.08
C THR A 4 -5.30 17.59 -17.22
N LEU A 5 -5.11 17.57 -15.89
CA LEU A 5 -6.03 16.87 -14.98
C LEU A 5 -7.43 17.50 -15.05
N ASN A 6 -7.50 18.83 -15.08
CA ASN A 6 -8.78 19.53 -15.19
C ASN A 6 -9.50 19.22 -16.50
N GLN A 7 -8.76 19.10 -17.60
CA GLN A 7 -9.33 18.71 -18.91
C GLN A 7 -9.88 17.29 -18.89
N ILE A 8 -9.13 16.32 -18.33
CA ILE A 8 -9.57 14.92 -18.19
C ILE A 8 -10.87 14.87 -17.35
N LEU A 9 -10.87 15.52 -16.18
CA LEU A 9 -12.04 15.56 -15.31
C LEU A 9 -13.24 16.23 -15.97
N ALA A 10 -13.04 17.27 -16.79
CA ALA A 10 -14.12 17.91 -17.53
C ALA A 10 -14.75 16.97 -18.56
N VAL A 11 -13.94 16.18 -19.27
CA VAL A 11 -14.43 15.17 -20.22
C VAL A 11 -15.20 14.08 -19.48
N ILE A 12 -14.67 13.54 -18.38
CA ILE A 12 -15.36 12.52 -17.57
C ILE A 12 -16.71 13.06 -17.06
N ARG A 13 -16.75 14.29 -16.55
CA ARG A 13 -17.99 14.93 -16.11
C ARG A 13 -19.03 15.10 -17.21
N SER A 14 -18.60 15.28 -18.46
CA SER A 14 -19.51 15.42 -19.61
C SER A 14 -20.20 14.12 -20.01
N ILE A 15 -19.61 12.96 -19.65
CA ILE A 15 -20.12 11.63 -19.96
C ILE A 15 -20.69 10.90 -18.73
N LYS A 16 -20.72 11.55 -17.56
CA LYS A 16 -21.06 10.92 -16.26
C LYS A 16 -22.44 10.22 -16.20
N ASP A 17 -23.37 10.62 -17.07
CA ASP A 17 -24.73 10.08 -17.12
C ASP A 17 -24.91 9.05 -18.25
N ASP A 18 -23.84 8.73 -19.00
CA ASP A 18 -23.81 7.76 -20.09
C ASP A 18 -23.00 6.53 -19.65
N GLU A 19 -23.71 5.55 -19.08
CA GLU A 19 -23.15 4.31 -18.51
C GLU A 19 -22.23 3.58 -19.51
N ARG A 20 -22.64 3.48 -20.78
CA ARG A 20 -21.86 2.80 -21.80
C ARG A 20 -20.52 3.49 -22.06
N LYS A 21 -20.49 4.82 -22.07
CA LYS A 21 -19.23 5.57 -22.23
C LYS A 21 -18.36 5.48 -20.99
N LEU A 22 -18.96 5.43 -19.81
CA LEU A 22 -18.22 5.22 -18.56
C LEU A 22 -17.56 3.84 -18.52
N GLU A 23 -18.26 2.79 -18.93
CA GLU A 23 -17.69 1.44 -19.06
C GLU A 23 -16.52 1.41 -20.06
N GLU A 24 -16.65 2.08 -21.21
CA GLU A 24 -15.59 2.16 -22.21
C GLU A 24 -14.33 2.88 -21.67
N VAL A 25 -14.53 3.99 -20.96
CA VAL A 25 -13.43 4.71 -20.30
C VAL A 25 -12.82 3.88 -19.18
N LEU A 26 -13.62 3.24 -18.35
CA LEU A 26 -13.16 2.37 -17.26
C LEU A 26 -12.28 1.26 -17.82
N GLY A 27 -12.78 0.50 -18.80
CA GLY A 27 -12.02 -0.60 -19.41
C GLY A 27 -10.71 -0.14 -20.05
N PHE A 28 -10.70 1.04 -20.69
CA PHE A 28 -9.46 1.62 -21.21
C PHE A 28 -8.47 1.96 -20.10
N LEU A 29 -8.95 2.56 -19.00
CA LEU A 29 -8.08 2.95 -17.88
C LEU A 29 -7.53 1.71 -17.16
N GLU A 30 -8.36 0.70 -16.94
CA GLU A 30 -7.95 -0.59 -16.38
C GLU A 30 -6.88 -1.24 -17.26
N GLU A 31 -7.13 -1.41 -18.56
CA GLU A 31 -6.15 -2.03 -19.48
C GLU A 31 -4.80 -1.29 -19.52
N LYS A 32 -4.80 0.04 -19.41
CA LYS A 32 -3.58 0.86 -19.63
C LYS A 32 -2.80 1.20 -18.37
N PHE A 33 -3.46 1.29 -17.23
CA PHE A 33 -2.85 1.84 -16.02
C PHE A 33 -2.95 0.89 -14.83
N VAL A 34 -3.79 -0.14 -14.92
CA VAL A 34 -3.96 -1.10 -13.83
C VAL A 34 -3.09 -2.31 -14.14
N GLU A 35 -2.02 -2.49 -13.36
CA GLU A 35 -1.12 -3.64 -13.51
C GLU A 35 -1.80 -4.93 -13.03
N ASP A 36 -1.69 -6.00 -13.82
CA ASP A 36 -2.12 -7.33 -13.39
C ASP A 36 -1.28 -7.78 -12.20
N ILE A 37 -1.94 -8.23 -11.13
CA ILE A 37 -1.25 -8.77 -9.97
C ILE A 37 -0.82 -10.20 -10.28
N ASP A 38 0.39 -10.36 -10.81
CA ASP A 38 1.00 -11.67 -10.97
C ASP A 38 1.68 -12.09 -9.66
N PHE A 39 1.00 -12.95 -8.89
CA PHE A 39 1.68 -13.65 -7.80
C PHE A 39 2.45 -14.83 -8.37
N GLU A 40 3.67 -14.54 -8.82
CA GLU A 40 4.70 -15.54 -8.96
C GLU A 40 5.03 -16.14 -7.58
N THR A 41 5.25 -17.45 -7.52
CA THR A 41 5.69 -18.07 -6.27
C THR A 41 7.17 -17.76 -6.07
N ILE A 42 7.46 -16.83 -5.17
CA ILE A 42 8.83 -16.45 -4.81
C ILE A 42 9.26 -17.29 -3.60
N GLU A 43 10.40 -17.97 -3.71
CA GLU A 43 11.01 -18.66 -2.57
C GLU A 43 11.69 -17.62 -1.66
N VAL A 44 11.05 -17.31 -0.53
CA VAL A 44 11.60 -16.36 0.46
C VAL A 44 12.77 -17.02 1.19
N PRO A 45 13.99 -16.45 1.13
CA PRO A 45 15.12 -16.96 1.89
C PRO A 45 14.82 -17.04 3.38
N GLU A 46 15.26 -18.11 4.04
CA GLU A 46 14.90 -18.42 5.44
C GLU A 46 15.09 -17.23 6.40
N ARG A 47 16.19 -16.48 6.22
CA ARG A 47 16.52 -15.31 7.05
C ARG A 47 15.50 -14.18 7.01
N PHE A 48 14.66 -14.12 5.97
CA PHE A 48 13.66 -13.07 5.78
C PHE A 48 12.24 -13.51 6.12
N LYS A 49 12.02 -14.81 6.40
CA LYS A 49 10.66 -15.32 6.60
C LYS A 49 9.94 -14.64 7.77
N SER A 50 10.63 -14.43 8.88
CA SER A 50 10.06 -13.70 10.03
C SER A 50 9.76 -12.25 9.68
N CYS A 51 10.66 -11.58 8.96
CA CYS A 51 10.49 -10.20 8.53
C CYS A 51 9.25 -10.05 7.64
N VAL A 52 9.05 -10.95 6.68
CA VAL A 52 7.86 -10.93 5.80
C VAL A 52 6.57 -11.05 6.59
N VAL A 53 6.51 -11.92 7.60
CA VAL A 53 5.33 -12.05 8.46
C VAL A 53 5.07 -10.78 9.25
N GLU A 54 6.11 -10.21 9.87
CA GLU A 54 5.99 -8.98 10.66
C GLU A 54 5.60 -7.76 9.83
N ILE A 55 6.15 -7.64 8.61
CA ILE A 55 5.77 -6.62 7.63
C ILE A 55 4.30 -6.80 7.24
N ALA A 56 3.86 -8.02 6.93
CA ALA A 56 2.48 -8.30 6.55
C ALA A 56 1.49 -8.00 7.68
N ASP A 57 1.82 -8.34 8.93
CA ASP A 57 1.01 -8.02 10.10
C ASP A 57 0.92 -6.50 10.34
N SER A 58 2.04 -5.78 10.17
CA SER A 58 2.08 -4.31 10.28
C SER A 58 1.19 -3.64 9.22
N ILE A 59 1.33 -4.05 7.96
CA ILE A 59 0.50 -3.56 6.85
C ILE A 59 -0.97 -3.89 7.08
N GLY A 60 -1.28 -5.11 7.53
CA GLY A 60 -2.65 -5.52 7.86
C GLY A 60 -3.27 -4.71 9.01
N ALA A 61 -2.45 -4.14 9.89
CA ALA A 61 -2.87 -3.23 10.95
C ALA A 61 -2.98 -1.75 10.49
N GLY A 62 -2.73 -1.46 9.21
CA GLY A 62 -2.75 -0.10 8.67
C GLY A 62 -1.50 0.73 9.01
N LEU A 63 -0.39 0.07 9.33
CA LEU A 63 0.89 0.72 9.62
C LEU A 63 1.77 0.75 8.37
N VAL A 64 2.52 1.84 8.21
CA VAL A 64 3.65 1.90 7.28
C VAL A 64 4.85 1.26 7.96
N CYS A 65 5.48 0.33 7.27
CA CYS A 65 6.56 -0.50 7.79
C CYS A 65 7.86 -0.15 7.08
N PHE A 66 8.92 0.08 7.84
CA PHE A 66 10.28 0.30 7.37
C PHE A 66 11.14 -0.91 7.71
N PHE A 67 11.91 -1.39 6.74
CA PHE A 67 12.74 -2.58 6.89
C PHE A 67 14.20 -2.26 6.55
N ASN A 68 15.10 -2.51 7.49
CA ASN A 68 16.53 -2.43 7.23
C ASN A 68 17.06 -3.80 6.74
N PRO A 69 17.45 -3.94 5.46
CA PRO A 69 17.87 -5.22 4.91
C PRO A 69 19.25 -5.70 5.42
N GLU A 70 20.05 -4.80 6.01
CA GLU A 70 21.38 -5.10 6.54
C GLU A 70 21.29 -5.65 7.97
N THR A 71 20.43 -5.07 8.82
CA THR A 71 20.25 -5.49 10.22
C THR A 71 19.07 -6.43 10.45
N LEU A 72 18.17 -6.53 9.47
CA LEU A 72 16.88 -7.22 9.55
C LEU A 72 15.88 -6.60 10.55
N GLU A 73 16.17 -5.39 11.03
CA GLU A 73 15.27 -4.65 11.91
C GLU A 73 14.08 -4.10 11.14
N ILE A 74 12.95 -4.05 11.84
CA ILE A 74 11.69 -3.50 11.37
C ILE A 74 11.26 -2.38 12.32
N ASP A 75 10.70 -1.33 11.74
CA ASP A 75 10.16 -0.18 12.46
C ASP A 75 8.85 0.26 11.79
N SER A 76 7.76 0.36 12.54
CA SER A 76 6.41 0.50 11.96
C SER A 76 5.58 1.58 12.67
N TYR A 77 4.89 2.41 11.88
CA TYR A 77 4.15 3.57 12.38
C TYR A 77 2.79 3.73 11.72
N PRO A 78 1.80 4.33 12.41
CA PRO A 78 0.54 4.72 11.79
C PRO A 78 0.76 5.68 10.62
N GLN A 79 0.11 5.42 9.49
CA GLN A 79 0.25 6.23 8.28
C GLN A 79 -0.09 7.71 8.53
N ASP A 80 -1.15 7.98 9.29
CA ASP A 80 -1.59 9.36 9.62
C ASP A 80 -0.50 10.17 10.31
N LEU A 81 0.32 9.54 11.15
CA LEU A 81 1.39 10.24 11.84
C LEU A 81 2.56 10.54 10.90
N LEU A 82 2.87 9.67 9.94
CA LEU A 82 3.90 9.97 8.94
C LEU A 82 3.50 11.11 8.00
N HIS A 83 2.22 11.42 7.85
CA HIS A 83 1.78 12.61 7.12
C HIS A 83 2.08 13.92 7.86
N GLU A 84 2.24 13.87 9.19
CA GLU A 84 2.60 15.03 10.01
C GLU A 84 4.13 15.19 10.14
N ILE A 85 4.89 14.19 9.73
CA ILE A 85 6.35 14.12 9.86
C ILE A 85 6.97 14.21 8.47
N ASP A 86 7.69 15.30 8.19
CA ASP A 86 8.53 15.34 7.00
C ASP A 86 9.81 14.55 7.24
N LEU A 87 9.82 13.27 6.85
CA LEU A 87 10.99 12.39 6.94
C LEU A 87 12.18 12.86 6.08
N PHE A 88 12.01 13.89 5.24
CA PHE A 88 13.09 14.49 4.45
C PHE A 88 13.79 15.67 5.14
N ASP A 89 13.30 16.11 6.31
CA ASP A 89 14.00 17.07 7.16
C ASP A 89 15.18 16.42 7.93
N ASP A 90 15.98 17.23 8.64
CA ASP A 90 17.11 16.73 9.43
C ASP A 90 16.60 15.69 10.46
N PRO A 91 17.06 14.43 10.43
CA PRO A 91 16.51 13.37 11.27
C PRO A 91 16.56 13.67 12.77
N LYS A 92 17.53 14.47 13.20
CA LYS A 92 17.64 14.89 14.60
C LYS A 92 16.55 15.90 14.98
N GLU A 93 16.29 16.88 14.13
CA GLU A 93 15.20 17.84 14.32
C GLU A 93 13.84 17.15 14.36
N VAL A 94 13.63 16.17 13.47
CA VAL A 94 12.42 15.34 13.45
C VAL A 94 12.24 14.57 14.77
N LYS A 95 13.31 13.92 15.27
CA LYS A 95 13.27 13.22 16.56
C LYS A 95 12.98 14.14 17.74
N ASP A 96 13.66 15.30 17.79
CA ASP A 96 13.46 16.26 18.88
C ASP A 96 12.00 16.76 18.90
N ASN A 97 11.40 17.02 17.72
CA ASN A 97 10.00 17.43 17.60
C ASN A 97 9.03 16.31 18.03
N LEU A 98 9.31 15.06 17.65
CA LEU A 98 8.45 13.93 17.99
C LEU A 98 8.50 13.56 19.46
N LEU A 99 9.68 13.70 20.07
CA LEU A 99 9.82 13.64 21.52
C LEU A 99 9.02 14.74 22.22
N GLU A 100 9.13 15.99 21.77
CA GLU A 100 8.43 17.11 22.41
C GLU A 100 6.89 17.02 22.28
N LEU A 101 6.39 16.63 21.10
CA LEU A 101 4.96 16.60 20.81
C LEU A 101 4.25 15.33 21.30
N TYR A 102 4.93 14.18 21.20
CA TYR A 102 4.31 12.87 21.36
C TYR A 102 5.02 11.95 22.36
N ASP A 103 6.12 12.39 23.00
CA ASP A 103 6.95 11.59 23.92
C ASP A 103 7.52 10.33 23.25
N TRP A 104 7.88 10.45 21.96
CA TRP A 104 8.40 9.35 21.16
C TRP A 104 9.92 9.45 20.99
N GLU A 105 10.64 8.57 21.69
CA GLU A 105 12.11 8.54 21.67
C GLU A 105 12.69 7.49 20.70
N ASP A 106 11.93 6.43 20.40
CA ASP A 106 12.45 5.20 19.78
C ASP A 106 12.16 5.08 18.27
N ILE A 107 12.38 6.17 17.51
CA ILE A 107 12.18 6.16 16.05
C ILE A 107 13.45 5.73 15.34
N LYS A 108 13.56 4.43 15.10
CA LYS A 108 14.78 3.77 14.59
C LYS A 108 15.04 4.07 13.12
N VAL A 109 13.98 4.16 12.31
CA VAL A 109 14.11 4.42 10.86
C VAL A 109 14.90 5.70 10.56
N LEU A 110 14.80 6.70 11.44
CA LEU A 110 15.53 7.97 11.33
C LEU A 110 17.05 7.84 11.56
N ASP A 111 17.52 6.72 12.13
CA ASP A 111 18.95 6.39 12.25
C ASP A 111 19.48 5.52 11.10
N TRP A 112 18.62 5.08 10.19
CA TRP A 112 19.00 4.13 9.15
C TRP A 112 19.42 4.82 7.85
N ASP A 113 20.62 4.49 7.36
CA ASP A 113 21.11 4.95 6.05
C ASP A 113 20.37 4.30 4.87
N LYS A 114 19.85 3.09 5.06
CA LYS A 114 19.14 2.32 4.04
C LYS A 114 17.99 1.55 4.65
N TYR A 115 16.83 1.69 4.02
CA TYR A 115 15.64 0.93 4.36
C TYR A 115 14.75 0.75 3.13
N PHE A 116 13.83 -0.20 3.22
CA PHE A 116 12.69 -0.34 2.32
C PHE A 116 11.43 0.08 3.06
N GLU A 117 10.57 0.85 2.40
CA GLU A 117 9.27 1.24 2.90
C GLU A 117 8.19 0.34 2.31
N PHE A 118 7.28 -0.13 3.15
CA PHE A 118 6.08 -0.85 2.77
C PHE A 118 4.87 -0.13 3.36
N SER A 119 4.09 0.49 2.48
CA SER A 119 2.84 1.15 2.88
C SER A 119 1.66 0.18 2.74
N PRO A 120 0.61 0.32 3.57
CA PRO A 120 -0.63 -0.39 3.35
C PRO A 120 -1.19 -0.13 1.95
N PRO A 121 -1.72 -1.15 1.25
CA PRO A 121 -2.32 -0.95 -0.06
C PRO A 121 -3.53 -0.03 0.08
N ASP A 122 -3.78 0.80 -0.93
CA ASP A 122 -5.03 1.55 -0.95
C ASP A 122 -6.23 0.61 -1.08
N SER A 123 -7.45 1.12 -0.85
CA SER A 123 -8.64 0.26 -0.86
C SER A 123 -8.86 -0.48 -2.18
N ASN A 124 -8.46 0.11 -3.32
CA ASN A 124 -8.60 -0.52 -4.63
C ASN A 124 -7.56 -1.64 -4.78
N GLU A 125 -6.30 -1.35 -4.46
CA GLU A 125 -5.21 -2.33 -4.51
C GLU A 125 -5.48 -3.50 -3.56
N GLY A 126 -5.90 -3.22 -2.33
CA GLY A 126 -6.25 -4.24 -1.34
C GLY A 126 -7.42 -5.13 -1.79
N PHE A 127 -8.45 -4.54 -2.39
CA PHE A 127 -9.54 -5.29 -3.01
C PHE A 127 -9.03 -6.23 -4.09
N ARG A 128 -8.18 -5.74 -5.00
CA ARG A 128 -7.62 -6.53 -6.11
C ARG A 128 -6.72 -7.66 -5.64
N ILE A 129 -5.90 -7.42 -4.61
CA ILE A 129 -5.08 -8.47 -3.98
C ILE A 129 -5.98 -9.60 -3.46
N MET A 130 -7.08 -9.25 -2.79
CA MET A 130 -8.02 -10.22 -2.24
C MET A 130 -8.83 -10.95 -3.33
N GLU A 131 -9.25 -10.24 -4.37
CA GLU A 131 -9.95 -10.81 -5.53
C GLU A 131 -9.07 -11.85 -6.21
N ALA A 132 -7.84 -11.48 -6.55
CA ALA A 132 -6.89 -12.37 -7.20
C ALA A 132 -6.49 -13.56 -6.31
N PHE A 133 -6.42 -13.37 -4.98
CA PHE A 133 -6.28 -14.47 -4.03
C PHE A 133 -7.48 -15.43 -4.10
N ALA A 134 -8.71 -14.91 -4.07
CA ALA A 134 -9.93 -15.72 -4.13
C ALA A 134 -10.04 -16.51 -5.46
N GLU A 135 -9.66 -15.91 -6.58
CA GLU A 135 -9.64 -16.56 -7.90
C GLU A 135 -8.68 -17.76 -7.99
N ARG A 136 -7.60 -17.75 -7.19
CA ARG A 136 -6.62 -18.84 -7.12
C ARG A 136 -7.10 -20.05 -6.30
N LEU A 137 -8.16 -19.90 -5.49
CA LEU A 137 -8.75 -20.99 -4.69
C LEU A 137 -9.66 -21.91 -5.53
N LYS A 138 -9.19 -22.33 -6.71
CA LYS A 138 -9.95 -23.12 -7.69
C LYS A 138 -10.43 -24.47 -7.15
N GLU A 139 -9.80 -24.97 -6.09
CA GLU A 139 -10.12 -26.27 -5.49
C GLU A 139 -11.21 -26.19 -4.38
N ASP A 140 -11.58 -24.98 -3.92
CA ASP A 140 -12.63 -24.77 -2.92
C ASP A 140 -13.60 -23.67 -3.36
N GLU A 141 -14.53 -24.04 -4.26
CA GLU A 141 -15.58 -23.15 -4.77
C GLU A 141 -16.42 -22.52 -3.66
N LYS A 142 -16.61 -23.21 -2.53
CA LYS A 142 -17.43 -22.69 -1.42
C LYS A 142 -16.69 -21.57 -0.70
N LEU A 143 -15.40 -21.72 -0.45
CA LEU A 143 -14.57 -20.68 0.15
C LEU A 143 -14.38 -19.51 -0.81
N GLN A 144 -14.06 -19.79 -2.08
CA GLN A 144 -13.95 -18.77 -3.13
C GLN A 144 -15.21 -17.90 -3.21
N ASN A 145 -16.39 -18.51 -3.35
CA ASN A 145 -17.66 -17.77 -3.44
C ASN A 145 -17.97 -16.94 -2.18
N ARG A 146 -17.51 -17.38 -1.01
CA ARG A 146 -17.68 -16.61 0.23
C ARG A 146 -16.76 -15.40 0.27
N LEU A 147 -15.53 -15.54 -0.19
CA LEU A 147 -14.56 -14.46 -0.25
C LEU A 147 -14.98 -13.41 -1.27
N ILE A 148 -15.32 -13.82 -2.50
CA ILE A 148 -15.79 -12.89 -3.56
C ILE A 148 -17.01 -12.08 -3.12
N ARG A 149 -17.92 -12.64 -2.33
CA ARG A 149 -19.10 -11.92 -1.81
C ARG A 149 -18.82 -10.98 -0.63
N ALA A 150 -17.68 -11.16 0.03
CA ALA A 150 -17.26 -10.36 1.18
C ALA A 150 -16.39 -9.16 0.77
N LEU A 151 -15.92 -9.15 -0.48
CA LEU A 151 -15.31 -8.02 -1.16
C LEU A 151 -16.41 -7.07 -1.66
#